data_AF-A0A1I6VI96-F1
#
_entry.id   AF-A0A1I6VI96-F1
#
_cell.length_a   1.000
_cell.length_b   1.000
_cell.length_c   1.000
_cell.angle_alpha   90.00
_cell.angle_beta   90.00
_cell.angle_gamma   90.00
#
_symmetry.space_group_name_H-M   'P 1'
#
loop_
_entity.id
_entity.type
_entity.pdbx_description
1 polymer ?
#
loop_
_entity_poly.entity_id
_entity_poly.type
_entity_poly.pdbx_seq_one_letter_code
_entity_poly.pdbx_strand_id
1 'polypeptide(L)' 'MSTDLPQGRVTFRGRGLAFAHGAKLVLKVCPLCSQWNAPRAADLGQCGWCAYTPSCRDVEPAPSRHDTDVTS' A
#
# COMPACT_ATOMS: atom_id res chain seq x y z
N MET A 1 7.77 4.69 19.65
CA MET A 1 8.04 5.36 18.36
C MET A 1 6.76 5.30 17.54
N SER A 2 6.04 6.43 17.42
CA SER A 2 4.89 6.52 16.53
C SER A 2 5.44 6.76 15.13
N THR A 3 5.46 5.73 14.29
CA THR A 3 5.64 5.90 12.85
C THR A 3 4.31 6.34 12.28
N ASP A 4 4.11 7.64 12.18
CA ASP A 4 2.90 8.19 11.56
C ASP A 4 2.94 7.85 10.07
N LEU A 5 2.25 6.77 9.69
CA LEU A 5 2.08 6.39 8.30
C LEU A 5 1.29 7.50 7.60
N PRO A 6 1.62 7.81 6.33
CA PRO A 6 0.82 8.74 5.53
C PRO A 6 -0.62 8.23 5.46
N GLN A 7 -1.60 9.11 5.61
CA GLN A 7 -3.01 8.72 5.56
C GLN A 7 -3.48 8.55 4.11
N GLY A 8 -4.34 7.56 3.86
CA GLY A 8 -4.95 7.34 2.55
C GLY A 8 -4.23 6.31 1.68
N ARG A 9 -4.20 6.51 0.36
CA ARG A 9 -3.60 5.55 -0.58
C ARG A 9 -2.08 5.59 -0.49
N VAL A 10 -1.47 4.42 -0.36
CA VAL A 10 -0.02 4.25 -0.30
C VAL A 10 0.46 3.13 -1.21
N THR A 11 1.73 3.18 -1.57
CA THR A 11 2.46 2.12 -2.25
C THR A 11 3.69 1.73 -1.42
N PHE A 12 4.40 0.69 -1.87
CA PHE A 12 5.64 0.22 -1.26
C PHE A 12 6.78 0.40 -2.26
N ARG A 13 7.52 1.50 -2.14
CA ARG A 13 8.53 1.95 -3.13
C ARG A 13 7.98 1.95 -4.57
N GLY A 14 6.84 2.61 -4.77
CA GLY A 14 6.14 2.68 -6.05
C GLY A 14 5.43 1.39 -6.51
N ARG A 15 5.41 0.30 -5.72
CA ARG A 15 4.75 -0.97 -6.06
C ARG A 15 3.59 -1.32 -5.16
N GLY A 16 2.67 -2.14 -5.67
CA GLY A 16 1.50 -2.60 -4.92
C GLY A 16 0.54 -1.46 -4.56
N LEU A 17 -0.41 -1.75 -3.69
CA LEU A 17 -1.40 -0.78 -3.23
C LEU A 17 -1.90 -1.15 -1.84
N ALA A 18 -1.89 -0.17 -0.94
CA ALA A 18 -2.56 -0.28 0.34
C ALA A 18 -3.29 1.03 0.70
N PHE A 19 -4.14 0.95 1.71
CA PHE A 19 -4.69 2.12 2.39
C PHE A 19 -4.15 2.16 3.81
N ALA A 20 -3.60 3.30 4.20
CA ALA A 20 -3.10 3.56 5.53
C ALA A 20 -4.10 4.40 6.33
N HIS A 21 -4.39 3.95 7.55
CA HIS A 21 -5.25 4.66 8.50
C HIS A 21 -4.68 4.51 9.92
N GLY A 22 -4.20 5.62 10.49
CA GLY A 22 -3.37 5.58 11.70
C GLY A 22 -2.17 4.64 11.52
N ALA A 23 -2.03 3.64 12.41
CA ALA A 23 -0.97 2.63 12.36
C ALA A 23 -1.32 1.38 11.53
N LYS A 24 -2.51 1.33 10.90
CA LYS A 24 -2.99 0.15 10.17
C LYS A 24 -2.76 0.30 8.66
N LEU A 25 -2.33 -0.80 8.03
CA LEU A 25 -2.29 -0.95 6.58
C LEU A 25 -3.33 -1.96 6.13
N VAL A 26 -4.15 -1.58 5.15
CA VAL A 26 -5.04 -2.48 4.41
C VAL A 26 -4.39 -2.81 3.07
N LEU A 27 -3.68 -3.94 2.98
CA LEU A 27 -2.89 -4.34 1.82
C LEU A 27 -3.80 -4.91 0.71
N LYS A 28 -4.11 -4.10 -0.31
CA LYS A 28 -4.99 -4.49 -1.43
C LYS A 28 -4.24 -5.28 -2.51
N VAL A 29 -3.07 -4.80 -2.92
CA VAL A 29 -2.21 -5.44 -3.94
C VAL A 29 -0.81 -5.65 -3.37
N CYS A 30 -0.33 -6.90 -3.42
CA CYS A 30 1.00 -7.24 -2.95
C CYS A 30 2.09 -6.64 -3.85
N PRO A 31 3.10 -5.93 -3.31
CA PRO A 31 4.18 -5.35 -4.12
C PRO A 31 5.18 -6.41 -4.64
N LEU A 32 5.14 -7.64 -4.13
CA LEU A 32 6.04 -8.71 -4.55
C LEU A 32 5.43 -9.62 -5.62
N CYS A 33 4.22 -10.11 -5.41
CA CYS A 33 3.57 -11.06 -6.33
C CYS A 33 2.43 -10.45 -7.16
N SER A 34 2.14 -9.16 -7.00
CA SER A 34 1.10 -8.43 -7.73
C SER A 34 -0.33 -8.97 -7.57
N GLN A 35 -0.56 -9.91 -6.67
CA GLN A 35 -1.88 -10.46 -6.39
C GLN A 35 -2.74 -9.49 -5.59
N TRP A 36 -4.03 -9.47 -5.92
CA TRP A 36 -5.07 -8.84 -5.09
C TRP A 36 -5.39 -9.72 -3.88
N ASN A 37 -5.43 -9.09 -2.72
CA ASN A 37 -5.82 -9.74 -1.48
C ASN A 37 -7.34 -9.77 -1.33
N ALA A 38 -7.86 -10.90 -0.87
CA ALA A 38 -9.22 -10.96 -0.32
C ALA A 38 -9.35 -10.01 0.89
N PRO A 39 -10.54 -9.47 1.18
CA PRO A 39 -10.74 -8.46 2.24
C PRO A 39 -10.11 -8.85 3.59
N ARG A 40 -10.31 -10.09 4.05
CA ARG A 40 -9.77 -10.58 5.32
C ARG A 40 -8.23 -10.56 5.36
N ALA A 41 -7.56 -10.97 4.29
CA ALA A 41 -6.09 -10.91 4.22
C ALA A 41 -5.59 -9.46 4.09
N ALA A 42 -6.30 -8.64 3.32
CA ALA A 42 -5.98 -7.22 3.17
C ALA A 42 -5.99 -6.49 4.52
N ASP A 43 -6.99 -6.74 5.36
CA ASP A 43 -7.15 -6.10 6.67
C ASP A 43 -6.10 -6.50 7.70
N LEU A 44 -5.44 -7.65 7.50
CA LEU A 44 -4.29 -8.09 8.31
C LEU A 44 -2.99 -7.38 7.89
N GLY A 45 -2.99 -6.66 6.77
CA GLY A 45 -1.78 -6.06 6.21
C GLY A 45 -0.79 -7.09 5.64
N GLN A 46 -1.21 -8.33 5.40
CA GLN A 46 -0.36 -9.41 4.90
C GLN A 46 -0.90 -9.97 3.58
N CYS A 47 -0.01 -10.36 2.67
CA CYS A 47 -0.42 -11.05 1.44
C CYS A 47 -0.91 -12.46 1.76
N GLY A 48 -2.14 -12.78 1.37
CA GLY A 48 -2.71 -14.13 1.54
C GLY A 48 -2.11 -15.19 0.61
N TRP A 49 -1.29 -14.79 -0.37
CA TRP A 49 -0.70 -15.69 -1.37
C TRP A 49 0.75 -16.04 -1.07
N CYS A 50 1.60 -15.04 -0.83
CA CYS A 50 3.04 -15.24 -0.58
C CYS A 50 3.46 -14.92 0.86
N ALA A 51 2.50 -14.68 1.76
CA ALA A 51 2.74 -14.32 3.17
C ALA A 51 3.58 -13.04 3.40
N TYR A 52 3.83 -12.24 2.36
CA TYR A 52 4.56 -10.98 2.48
C TYR A 52 3.88 -10.02 3.47
N THR A 53 4.67 -9.47 4.39
CA THR A 53 4.27 -8.42 5.33
C THR A 53 5.10 -7.16 5.05
N PRO A 54 4.48 -6.01 4.77
CA PRO A 54 5.19 -4.79 4.44
C PRO A 54 5.87 -4.16 5.65
N SER A 55 7.01 -3.52 5.39
CA SER A 55 7.66 -2.62 6.35
C SER A 55 7.13 -1.21 6.19
N CYS A 56 6.86 -0.52 7.31
CA CYS A 56 6.45 0.89 7.31
C CYS A 56 7.50 1.81 6.65
N ARG A 57 8.77 1.40 6.62
CA ARG A 57 9.87 2.16 5.99
C ARG A 57 9.77 2.22 4.47
N ASP A 58 9.04 1.29 3.87
CA ASP A 58 8.87 1.22 2.42
C ASP A 58 7.61 1.94 1.95
N VAL A 59 6.79 2.44 2.89
CA VAL A 59 5.50 3.07 2.61
C VAL A 59 5.70 4.48 2.07
N GLU A 60 5.10 4.74 0.91
CA GLU A 60 5.10 6.04 0.23
C GLU A 60 3.66 6.40 -0.17
N PRO A 61 3.25 7.67 -0.14
CA PRO A 61 1.97 8.09 -0.71
C PRO A 61 1.83 7.61 -2.15
N ALA A 62 0.66 7.08 -2.52
CA ALA A 62 0.40 6.72 -3.90
C ALA A 62 0.16 7.99 -4.71
N PRO A 63 0.66 8.09 -5.96
CA PRO A 63 0.38 9.24 -6.81
C PRO A 63 -1.13 9.41 -6.99
N SER A 64 -1.58 10.66 -6.88
CA SER A 64 -2.90 11.10 -7.30
C SER A 64 -3.06 10.81 -8.79
N ARG A 65 -4.25 10.36 -9.22
CA ARG A 65 -4.56 10.23 -10.66
C ARG A 65 -4.79 11.60 -11.32
N HIS A 66 -4.11 12.65 -10.86
CA HIS A 66 -4.29 14.05 -11.29
C HIS A 66 -2.97 14.69 -11.74
N ASP A 67 -1.99 13.88 -12.15
CA ASP A 67 -0.76 14.35 -12.82
C ASP A 67 -0.64 13.65 -14.19
N THR A 68 -1.69 13.76 -14.98
CA THR A 68 -1.59 13.73 -16.44
C THR A 68 -2.27 14.98 -16.95
N ASP A 69 -1.68 16.13 -16.67
CA ASP A 69 -1.86 17.28 -17.54
C ASP A 69 -0.63 17.40 -18.43
N VAL A 70 -0.94 17.48 -19.71
CA VAL A 70 -0.06 17.40 -20.86
C VAL A 70 0.75 18.69 -20.95
N THR A 71 2.08 18.62 -20.93
CA THR A 71 2.88 19.64 -21.59
C THR A 71 3.35 19.06 -22.92
N SER A 72 2.66 19.43 -23.98
CA SER A 72 3.13 19.36 -25.37
C SER A 72 3.08 20.76 -25.95
#